data_AF-A0A0A2TCZ9-F1
#
_entry.id   AF-A0A0A2TCZ9-F1
#
_cell.length_a   1.000
_cell.length_b   1.000
_cell.length_c   1.000
_cell.angle_alpha   90.00
_cell.angle_beta   90.00
_cell.angle_gamma   90.00
#
_symmetry.space_group_name_H-M   'P 1'
#
loop_
_entity.id
_entity.type
_entity.pdbx_description
1 polymer ?
#
loop_
_entity_poly.entity_id
_entity_poly.type
_entity_poly.pdbx_seq_one_letter_code
_entity_poly.pdbx_strand_id
1 'polypeptide(L)'
;MLKKVLVSMVLLLAIAANHASAESEWDQTSVSVNKEWKIQFNTQLLENTITENTIYVKDSNGNKVDTIELEYNENEKSVTVENTEEYQLNQSYTLHISSGVKSLSILPISNEVTMEFVTEGSSSNPGAPSGGSDDSNDNDSDNSSDEPSLNEITSPYEKEFNQLEEEANTELNKLADSAQEELDNGASMESVINKYSEKAETLEAETDEQFNSIYNELVAELEENGYSESDAEPFEEEYEEEKSNRKSELIKRFL
;
A
#
# COMPACT_ATOMS: atom_id res chain seq x y z
N MET A 1 5.79 34.00 -35.63
CA MET A 1 6.89 33.06 -35.37
C MET A 1 6.92 32.88 -33.86
N LEU A 2 6.82 31.73 -33.21
CA LEU A 2 6.86 30.33 -33.62
C LEU A 2 5.78 29.59 -32.79
N LYS A 3 4.89 28.86 -33.48
CA LYS A 3 4.25 27.65 -32.94
C LYS A 3 5.25 26.50 -33.18
N LYS A 4 5.17 25.43 -32.37
CA LYS A 4 6.04 24.23 -32.24
C LYS A 4 6.84 24.36 -30.94
N VAL A 5 6.59 23.62 -29.87
CA VAL A 5 6.38 22.16 -29.80
C VAL A 5 5.33 21.85 -28.73
N LEU A 6 4.21 21.28 -29.15
CA LEU A 6 3.21 20.69 -28.26
C LEU A 6 2.53 19.58 -29.06
N VAL A 7 2.54 18.36 -28.50
CA VAL A 7 1.83 17.14 -28.91
C VAL A 7 2.40 16.31 -30.08
N SER A 8 3.01 15.17 -29.76
CA SER A 8 2.75 13.85 -30.40
C SER A 8 3.69 12.76 -29.85
N MET A 9 3.35 11.48 -29.65
CA MET A 9 2.08 10.73 -29.68
C MET A 9 2.44 9.23 -29.46
N VAL A 10 1.98 8.63 -28.35
CA VAL A 10 1.36 7.28 -28.20
C VAL A 10 2.18 6.00 -28.54
N LEU A 11 2.30 5.03 -27.60
CA LEU A 11 1.51 3.77 -27.55
C LEU A 11 1.84 2.85 -26.35
N LEU A 12 0.76 2.31 -25.74
CA LEU A 12 0.57 1.28 -24.70
C LEU A 12 1.52 0.06 -24.61
N LEU A 13 1.72 -0.42 -23.36
CA LEU A 13 1.51 -1.80 -22.80
C LEU A 13 1.94 -1.75 -21.31
N ALA A 14 1.05 -1.76 -20.30
CA ALA A 14 0.43 -2.91 -19.61
C ALA A 14 1.35 -3.67 -18.59
N ILE A 15 1.09 -3.43 -17.28
CA ILE A 15 1.22 -4.33 -16.09
C ILE A 15 2.69 -4.62 -15.67
N ALA A 16 3.16 -4.61 -14.42
CA ALA A 16 2.69 -4.57 -13.02
C ALA A 16 3.85 -3.91 -12.20
N ALA A 17 3.90 -3.75 -10.88
CA ALA A 17 3.05 -3.99 -9.71
C ALA A 17 3.68 -3.21 -8.56
N ASN A 18 3.04 -2.19 -7.99
CA ASN A 18 3.75 -1.26 -7.13
C ASN A 18 2.99 -0.79 -5.91
N HIS A 19 2.87 -1.61 -4.88
CA HIS A 19 1.98 -1.31 -3.78
C HIS A 19 2.44 -2.02 -2.40
N ALA A 20 1.97 -1.68 -1.13
CA ALA A 20 1.92 -2.37 0.27
C ALA A 20 0.91 -3.58 0.77
N SER A 21 1.33 -4.85 0.94
CA SER A 21 0.46 -6.06 0.72
C SER A 21 -0.62 -6.36 1.78
N ALA A 22 -1.72 -7.02 1.40
CA ALA A 22 -2.42 -7.88 2.35
C ALA A 22 -2.73 -9.26 1.74
N GLU A 23 -2.32 -10.29 2.46
CA GLU A 23 -2.45 -11.70 2.11
C GLU A 23 -3.92 -12.13 1.96
N SER A 24 -4.18 -13.01 0.99
CA SER A 24 -5.45 -13.72 0.81
C SER A 24 -5.17 -15.22 0.70
N GLU A 25 -5.46 -15.97 1.75
CA GLU A 25 -5.34 -17.45 1.80
C GLU A 25 -6.40 -18.07 2.74
N TRP A 26 -7.63 -17.53 2.80
CA TRP A 26 -8.62 -18.06 3.76
C TRP A 26 -10.07 -17.87 3.31
N ASP A 27 -10.52 -18.76 2.42
CA ASP A 27 -11.96 -19.00 2.24
C ASP A 27 -12.56 -19.43 3.59
N GLN A 28 -13.37 -18.56 4.18
CA GLN A 28 -14.07 -18.87 5.43
C GLN A 28 -15.42 -19.48 5.11
N THR A 29 -15.66 -20.71 5.57
CA THR A 29 -16.98 -21.35 5.48
C THR A 29 -17.69 -21.31 6.82
N SER A 30 -19.02 -21.35 6.80
CA SER A 30 -19.86 -21.31 8.02
C SER A 30 -19.70 -20.04 8.85
N VAL A 31 -19.51 -18.90 8.19
CA VAL A 31 -19.43 -17.59 8.84
C VAL A 31 -20.78 -17.19 9.42
N SER A 32 -20.81 -16.69 10.66
CA SER A 32 -22.05 -16.22 11.27
C SER A 32 -22.70 -15.10 10.45
N VAL A 33 -24.02 -15.09 10.36
CA VAL A 33 -24.77 -14.02 9.66
C VAL A 33 -24.62 -12.64 10.30
N ASN A 34 -24.12 -12.57 11.54
CA ASN A 34 -23.82 -11.33 12.27
C ASN A 34 -22.30 -11.09 12.41
N LYS A 35 -21.50 -11.62 11.48
CA LYS A 35 -20.04 -11.53 11.56
C LYS A 35 -19.57 -10.07 11.42
N GLU A 36 -18.84 -9.63 12.43
CA GLU A 36 -17.99 -8.44 12.39
C GLU A 36 -16.57 -8.82 11.93
N TRP A 37 -15.99 -8.01 11.05
CA TRP A 37 -14.61 -8.15 10.60
C TRP A 37 -13.74 -7.05 11.18
N LYS A 38 -12.58 -7.43 11.72
CA LYS A 38 -11.54 -6.49 12.14
C LYS A 38 -10.36 -6.60 11.20
N ILE A 39 -10.12 -5.56 10.42
CA ILE A 39 -8.99 -5.47 9.49
C ILE A 39 -7.86 -4.75 10.22
N GLN A 40 -6.72 -5.42 10.37
CA GLN A 40 -5.52 -4.85 10.99
C GLN A 40 -4.58 -4.30 9.92
N PHE A 41 -4.14 -3.06 10.07
CA PHE A 41 -3.15 -2.43 9.22
C PHE A 41 -1.81 -2.32 9.97
N ASN A 42 -0.71 -2.36 9.23
CA ASN A 42 0.65 -2.17 9.76
C ASN A 42 0.92 -0.69 10.12
N THR A 43 0.22 0.24 9.47
CA THR A 43 0.37 1.69 9.63
C THR A 43 -0.95 2.39 9.95
N GLN A 44 -0.87 3.64 10.38
CA GLN A 44 -2.05 4.50 10.58
C GLN A 44 -2.57 4.97 9.23
N LEU A 45 -3.89 4.97 9.09
CA LEU A 45 -4.61 5.35 7.88
C LEU A 45 -5.10 6.80 7.93
N LEU A 46 -5.22 7.40 6.76
CA LEU A 46 -5.90 8.67 6.55
C LEU A 46 -7.42 8.43 6.55
N GLU A 47 -8.08 8.83 7.62
CA GLU A 47 -9.48 8.50 7.92
C GLU A 47 -10.46 8.85 6.78
N ASN A 48 -10.25 9.97 6.08
CA ASN A 48 -11.14 10.40 4.98
C ASN A 48 -11.08 9.49 3.73
N THR A 49 -10.15 8.52 3.70
CA THR A 49 -10.02 7.52 2.64
C THR A 49 -10.73 6.21 2.97
N ILE A 50 -11.25 6.07 4.19
CA ILE A 50 -11.99 4.90 4.66
C ILE A 50 -13.48 5.15 4.35
N THR A 51 -13.96 4.57 3.26
CA THR A 51 -15.30 4.85 2.70
C THR A 51 -15.94 3.60 2.12
N GLU A 52 -17.25 3.64 1.85
CA GLU A 52 -18.00 2.58 1.14
C GLU A 52 -17.47 2.27 -0.29
N ASN A 53 -16.60 3.12 -0.83
CA ASN A 53 -15.97 2.91 -2.12
C ASN A 53 -14.61 2.22 -2.01
N THR A 54 -13.99 2.28 -0.83
CA THR A 54 -12.63 1.80 -0.60
C THR A 54 -12.57 0.57 0.29
N ILE A 55 -13.55 0.37 1.18
CA ILE A 55 -13.76 -0.88 1.93
C ILE A 55 -15.25 -1.24 1.82
N TYR A 56 -15.56 -2.39 1.24
CA TYR A 56 -16.95 -2.79 0.98
C TYR A 56 -17.10 -4.31 0.83
N VAL A 57 -18.34 -4.80 0.98
CA VAL A 57 -18.68 -6.20 0.71
C VAL A 57 -19.53 -6.31 -0.55
N LYS A 58 -19.27 -7.33 -1.38
CA LYS A 58 -20.12 -7.71 -2.51
C LYS A 58 -20.80 -9.06 -2.26
N ASP A 59 -22.02 -9.20 -2.77
CA ASP A 59 -22.72 -10.48 -2.83
C ASP A 59 -22.21 -11.35 -4.00
N SER A 60 -22.66 -12.61 -4.04
CA SER A 60 -22.38 -13.55 -5.14
C SER A 60 -22.80 -13.08 -6.55
N ASN A 61 -23.65 -12.07 -6.67
CA ASN A 61 -24.05 -11.47 -7.96
C ASN A 61 -23.15 -10.28 -8.35
N GLY A 62 -22.20 -9.91 -7.49
CA GLY A 62 -21.31 -8.76 -7.66
C GLY A 62 -21.91 -7.42 -7.22
N ASN A 63 -23.08 -7.41 -6.59
CA ASN A 63 -23.69 -6.19 -6.06
C ASN A 63 -23.08 -5.84 -4.71
N LYS A 64 -22.89 -4.53 -4.44
CA LYS A 64 -22.48 -4.08 -3.11
C LYS A 64 -23.58 -4.34 -2.08
N VAL A 65 -23.18 -4.68 -0.87
CA VAL A 65 -24.05 -4.72 0.31
C VAL A 65 -24.11 -3.31 0.89
N ASP A 66 -25.27 -2.66 0.79
CA ASP A 66 -25.44 -1.24 1.13
C ASP A 66 -25.55 -0.97 2.65
N THR A 67 -25.58 -2.02 3.46
CA THR A 67 -25.78 -1.97 4.92
C THR A 67 -24.48 -2.11 5.71
N ILE A 68 -23.33 -2.00 5.03
CA ILE A 68 -22.00 -2.05 5.64
C ILE A 68 -21.65 -0.71 6.29
N GLU A 69 -21.27 -0.75 7.55
CA GLU A 69 -20.70 0.37 8.30
C GLU A 69 -19.22 0.12 8.62
N LEU A 70 -18.44 1.20 8.64
CA LEU A 70 -17.00 1.19 8.85
C LEU A 70 -16.65 2.04 10.08
N GLU A 71 -15.85 1.50 10.99
CA GLU A 71 -15.32 2.23 12.14
C GLU A 71 -13.78 2.12 12.17
N TYR A 72 -13.09 3.26 12.10
CA TYR A 72 -11.63 3.31 12.17
C TYR A 72 -11.16 3.58 13.59
N ASN A 73 -10.30 2.70 14.11
CA ASN A 73 -9.59 2.89 15.37
C ASN A 73 -8.13 3.23 15.08
N GLU A 74 -7.80 4.52 15.19
CA GLU A 74 -6.45 5.04 14.92
C GLU A 74 -5.37 4.43 15.83
N ASN A 75 -5.68 4.23 17.13
CA ASN A 75 -4.70 3.70 18.09
C ASN A 75 -4.36 2.24 17.82
N GLU A 76 -5.37 1.47 17.39
CA GLU A 76 -5.21 0.06 17.06
C GLU A 76 -4.85 -0.15 15.59
N LYS A 77 -4.74 0.92 14.78
CA LYS A 77 -4.50 0.84 13.33
C LYS A 77 -5.43 -0.17 12.65
N SER A 78 -6.71 -0.16 13.01
CA SER A 78 -7.66 -1.17 12.55
C SER A 78 -8.98 -0.56 12.10
N VAL A 79 -9.62 -1.20 11.12
CA VAL A 79 -10.97 -0.86 10.67
C VAL A 79 -11.90 -2.02 10.99
N THR A 80 -12.98 -1.73 11.70
CA THR A 80 -14.10 -2.64 11.91
C THR A 80 -15.07 -2.51 10.74
N VAL A 81 -15.48 -3.63 10.17
CA VAL A 81 -16.49 -3.73 9.10
C VAL A 81 -17.67 -4.52 9.66
N GLU A 82 -18.78 -3.83 9.86
CA GLU A 82 -20.02 -4.38 10.42
C GLU A 82 -21.13 -4.33 9.36
N ASN A 83 -21.93 -5.38 9.27
CA ASN A 83 -23.17 -5.34 8.51
C ASN A 83 -24.34 -5.10 9.46
N THR A 84 -25.04 -3.98 9.28
CA THR A 84 -26.18 -3.59 10.12
C THR A 84 -27.42 -4.45 9.90
N GLU A 85 -27.44 -5.24 8.82
CA GLU A 85 -28.43 -6.27 8.55
C GLU A 85 -27.78 -7.66 8.50
N GLU A 86 -28.50 -8.69 8.95
CA GLU A 86 -27.99 -10.07 8.86
C GLU A 86 -27.68 -10.46 7.42
N TYR A 87 -26.50 -11.05 7.19
CA TYR A 87 -26.19 -11.68 5.91
C TYR A 87 -27.18 -12.82 5.63
N GLN A 88 -27.45 -13.09 4.35
CA GLN A 88 -28.31 -14.21 3.98
C GLN A 88 -27.58 -15.53 4.25
N LEU A 89 -28.31 -16.51 4.79
CA LEU A 89 -27.78 -17.85 5.10
C LEU A 89 -27.32 -18.58 3.82
N ASN A 90 -26.22 -19.33 3.95
CA ASN A 90 -25.65 -20.17 2.90
C ASN A 90 -25.37 -19.41 1.58
N GLN A 91 -24.89 -18.17 1.69
CA GLN A 91 -24.55 -17.32 0.55
C GLN A 91 -23.07 -16.91 0.60
N SER A 92 -22.50 -16.75 -0.60
CA SER A 92 -21.13 -16.27 -0.79
C SER A 92 -21.08 -14.75 -0.88
N TYR A 93 -20.04 -14.20 -0.28
CA TYR A 93 -19.72 -12.79 -0.25
C TYR A 93 -18.21 -12.58 -0.41
N THR A 94 -17.83 -11.37 -0.80
CA THR A 94 -16.43 -10.97 -0.90
C THR A 94 -16.24 -9.64 -0.20
N LEU A 95 -15.37 -9.59 0.81
CA LEU A 95 -14.88 -8.34 1.39
C LEU A 95 -13.75 -7.80 0.51
N HIS A 96 -13.85 -6.53 0.14
CA HIS A 96 -12.89 -5.80 -0.68
C HIS A 96 -12.28 -4.66 0.12
N ILE A 97 -10.96 -4.53 0.03
CA ILE A 97 -10.19 -3.40 0.51
C ILE A 97 -9.40 -2.90 -0.70
N SER A 98 -9.71 -1.72 -1.23
CA SER A 98 -9.09 -1.19 -2.44
C SER A 98 -7.87 -0.34 -2.15
N SER A 99 -7.03 -0.11 -3.18
CA SER A 99 -5.91 0.85 -3.19
C SER A 99 -6.31 2.29 -2.88
N GLY A 100 -7.61 2.63 -2.87
CA GLY A 100 -8.07 3.95 -2.44
C GLY A 100 -7.92 4.23 -0.94
N VAL A 101 -7.68 3.21 -0.10
CA VAL A 101 -7.32 3.39 1.32
C VAL A 101 -5.87 3.87 1.40
N LYS A 102 -5.61 4.93 2.17
CA LYS A 102 -4.26 5.53 2.28
C LYS A 102 -3.75 5.58 3.71
N SER A 103 -2.44 5.54 3.89
CA SER A 103 -1.74 5.87 5.14
C SER A 103 -1.81 7.36 5.45
N LEU A 104 -1.43 7.77 6.67
CA LEU A 104 -1.30 9.20 7.03
C LEU A 104 -0.27 9.95 6.16
N SER A 105 0.70 9.24 5.58
CA SER A 105 1.63 9.77 4.59
C SER A 105 1.02 9.89 3.19
N ILE A 106 -0.30 9.65 3.04
CA ILE A 106 -1.08 9.75 1.79
C ILE A 106 -0.76 8.63 0.78
N LEU A 107 0.05 7.65 1.17
CA LEU A 107 0.42 6.47 0.40
C LEU A 107 -0.74 5.46 0.36
N PRO A 108 -1.13 4.92 -0.80
CA PRO A 108 -2.15 3.88 -0.88
C PRO A 108 -1.69 2.56 -0.22
N ILE A 109 -2.64 1.71 0.20
CA ILE A 109 -2.32 0.30 0.51
C ILE A 109 -1.80 -0.40 -0.75
N SER A 110 -1.14 -1.56 -0.63
CA SER A 110 -0.63 -2.27 -1.81
C SER A 110 -1.79 -2.61 -2.69
N ASN A 111 -2.49 -3.56 -2.13
CA ASN A 111 -2.89 -4.68 -2.91
C ASN A 111 -4.32 -4.63 -2.53
N GLU A 112 -5.13 -4.57 -3.56
CA GLU A 112 -6.53 -4.74 -3.30
C GLU A 112 -6.68 -6.10 -2.63
N VAL A 113 -7.12 -6.07 -1.39
CA VAL A 113 -7.28 -7.27 -0.60
C VAL A 113 -8.69 -7.74 -0.85
N THR A 114 -8.82 -8.99 -1.25
CA THR A 114 -10.12 -9.63 -1.33
C THR A 114 -10.14 -10.87 -0.47
N MET A 115 -11.24 -11.04 0.26
CA MET A 115 -11.49 -12.19 1.10
C MET A 115 -12.88 -12.73 0.80
N GLU A 116 -12.94 -13.94 0.28
CA GLU A 116 -14.20 -14.63 0.06
C GLU A 116 -14.66 -15.32 1.36
N PHE A 117 -15.97 -15.26 1.62
CA PHE A 117 -16.57 -15.97 2.73
C PHE A 117 -17.97 -16.49 2.40
N VAL A 118 -18.35 -17.58 3.06
CA VAL A 118 -19.66 -18.23 2.94
C VAL A 118 -20.32 -18.27 4.30
N THR A 119 -21.54 -17.76 4.38
CA THR A 119 -22.31 -17.75 5.63
C THR A 119 -22.81 -19.14 6.02
N GLU A 120 -23.08 -19.32 7.30
CA GLU A 120 -23.63 -20.55 7.85
C GLU A 120 -24.94 -20.96 7.17
N GLY A 121 -25.13 -22.27 7.02
CA GLY A 121 -26.41 -22.83 6.60
C GLY A 121 -27.43 -22.78 7.73
N SER A 122 -28.72 -22.82 7.37
CA SER A 122 -29.79 -22.90 8.38
C SER A 122 -29.67 -24.21 9.16
N SER A 123 -29.13 -24.14 10.39
CA SER A 123 -29.08 -25.28 11.30
C SER A 123 -30.43 -25.43 12.02
N SER A 124 -31.42 -25.98 11.34
CA SER A 124 -32.59 -26.50 12.03
C SER A 124 -32.25 -27.86 12.66
N ASN A 125 -31.90 -27.90 13.95
CA ASN A 125 -32.43 -28.98 14.80
C ASN A 125 -32.44 -28.67 16.32
N PRO A 126 -33.55 -28.94 17.03
CA PRO A 126 -33.69 -28.79 18.48
C PRO A 126 -33.32 -30.08 19.27
N GLY A 127 -32.57 -29.92 20.37
CA GLY A 127 -32.67 -30.75 21.59
C GLY A 127 -31.98 -32.14 21.67
N ALA A 128 -30.86 -32.17 22.42
CA ALA A 128 -30.37 -33.21 23.36
C ALA A 128 -29.79 -34.57 22.83
N PRO A 129 -29.06 -35.38 23.65
CA PRO A 129 -27.94 -35.08 24.57
C PRO A 129 -26.72 -36.06 24.45
N SER A 130 -25.57 -35.65 25.02
CA SER A 130 -24.53 -36.43 25.73
C SER A 130 -24.09 -37.84 25.25
N GLY A 131 -22.81 -38.00 24.95
CA GLY A 131 -22.07 -39.28 25.00
C GLY A 131 -20.62 -39.12 24.55
N GLY A 132 -19.66 -39.18 25.48
CA GLY A 132 -18.23 -38.99 25.20
C GLY A 132 -17.51 -40.25 24.68
N SER A 133 -16.26 -40.06 24.23
CA SER A 133 -15.10 -40.95 24.39
C SER A 133 -13.90 -40.41 23.60
N ASP A 134 -12.73 -40.40 24.25
CA ASP A 134 -11.39 -40.33 23.68
C ASP A 134 -11.24 -41.12 22.37
N ASP A 135 -10.51 -40.58 21.39
CA ASP A 135 -9.20 -41.15 21.07
C ASP A 135 -8.35 -40.12 20.30
N SER A 136 -7.08 -40.03 20.71
CA SER A 136 -6.07 -39.21 20.07
C SER A 136 -5.58 -39.91 18.81
N ASN A 137 -5.34 -39.16 17.74
CA ASN A 137 -4.32 -39.58 16.79
C ASN A 137 -3.63 -38.35 16.22
N ASP A 138 -2.43 -38.10 16.75
CA ASP A 138 -1.38 -37.34 16.09
C ASP A 138 -1.25 -37.80 14.64
N ASN A 139 -1.18 -36.83 13.73
CA ASN A 139 -0.31 -36.99 12.59
C ASN A 139 0.36 -35.65 12.31
N ASP A 140 1.47 -35.50 13.00
CA ASP A 140 2.69 -34.79 12.59
C ASP A 140 2.80 -34.61 11.07
N SER A 141 2.90 -33.35 10.68
CA SER A 141 3.55 -32.94 9.43
C SER A 141 4.25 -31.62 9.72
N ASP A 142 5.20 -31.69 10.65
CA ASP A 142 6.31 -30.76 10.77
C ASP A 142 7.13 -30.78 9.47
N ASN A 143 6.98 -29.71 8.69
CA ASN A 143 8.04 -29.20 7.82
C ASN A 143 7.74 -27.71 7.57
N SER A 144 7.80 -26.91 8.64
CA SER A 144 7.91 -25.45 8.51
C SER A 144 9.32 -25.14 8.03
N SER A 145 9.46 -24.88 6.73
CA SER A 145 10.63 -24.19 6.19
C SER A 145 10.73 -22.82 6.88
N ASP A 146 11.83 -22.59 7.59
CA ASP A 146 12.18 -21.34 8.30
C ASP A 146 12.44 -20.15 7.31
N GLU A 147 11.69 -20.06 6.20
CA GLU A 147 11.85 -18.95 5.26
C GLU A 147 11.14 -17.69 5.80
N PRO A 148 11.81 -16.52 5.76
CA PRO A 148 11.21 -15.28 6.20
C PRO A 148 10.01 -14.91 5.32
N SER A 149 8.97 -14.33 5.94
CA SER A 149 7.83 -13.80 5.21
C SER A 149 8.22 -12.60 4.35
N LEU A 150 7.46 -12.32 3.29
CA LEU A 150 7.70 -11.18 2.40
C LEU A 150 7.87 -9.86 3.18
N ASN A 151 7.00 -9.62 4.16
CA ASN A 151 7.06 -8.41 5.00
C ASN A 151 8.30 -8.37 5.92
N GLU A 152 8.81 -9.52 6.37
CA GLU A 152 10.06 -9.56 7.14
C GLU A 152 11.28 -9.20 6.28
N ILE A 153 11.24 -9.51 4.99
CA ILE A 153 12.27 -9.12 4.01
C ILE A 153 12.14 -7.65 3.63
N THR A 154 10.94 -7.15 3.32
CA THR A 154 10.76 -5.81 2.73
C THR A 154 10.79 -4.66 3.76
N SER A 155 10.34 -4.90 5.00
CA SER A 155 10.23 -3.84 6.01
C SER A 155 11.55 -3.10 6.35
N PRO A 156 12.73 -3.77 6.41
CA PRO A 156 14.01 -3.09 6.52
C PRO A 156 14.30 -2.13 5.35
N TYR A 157 14.04 -2.54 4.11
CA TYR A 157 14.29 -1.73 2.91
C TYR A 157 13.32 -0.55 2.82
N GLU A 158 12.04 -0.74 3.19
CA GLU A 158 11.07 0.35 3.30
C GLU A 158 11.60 1.50 4.18
N LYS A 159 12.26 1.15 5.29
CA LYS A 159 12.88 2.15 6.18
C LYS A 159 14.07 2.85 5.51
N GLU A 160 14.89 2.13 4.75
CA GLU A 160 16.03 2.71 4.04
C GLU A 160 15.60 3.65 2.91
N PHE A 161 14.57 3.29 2.15
CA PHE A 161 13.97 4.15 1.13
C PHE A 161 13.37 5.42 1.74
N ASN A 162 12.57 5.28 2.81
CA ASN A 162 12.02 6.44 3.52
C ASN A 162 13.13 7.38 4.02
N GLN A 163 14.21 6.83 4.56
CA GLN A 163 15.35 7.64 4.99
C GLN A 163 16.01 8.37 3.82
N LEU A 164 16.24 7.68 2.69
CA LEU A 164 16.80 8.28 1.48
C LEU A 164 15.93 9.44 0.97
N GLU A 165 14.61 9.29 1.01
CA GLU A 165 13.67 10.33 0.61
C GLU A 165 13.68 11.54 1.54
N GLU A 166 13.68 11.32 2.86
CA GLU A 166 13.80 12.38 3.86
C GLU A 166 15.11 13.18 3.71
N GLU A 167 16.21 12.48 3.43
CA GLU A 167 17.52 13.07 3.18
C GLU A 167 17.52 13.92 1.90
N ALA A 168 17.03 13.37 0.79
CA ALA A 168 16.91 14.10 -0.48
C ALA A 168 16.00 15.34 -0.34
N ASN A 169 14.88 15.21 0.37
CA ASN A 169 13.98 16.32 0.68
C ASN A 169 14.69 17.42 1.49
N THR A 170 15.46 17.01 2.49
CA THR A 170 16.20 17.94 3.35
C THR A 170 17.25 18.71 2.55
N GLU A 171 18.03 18.02 1.72
CA GLU A 171 19.06 18.65 0.89
C GLU A 171 18.45 19.56 -0.20
N LEU A 172 17.37 19.12 -0.85
CA LEU A 172 16.69 19.94 -1.85
C LEU A 172 16.12 21.23 -1.25
N ASN A 173 15.55 21.16 -0.04
CA ASN A 173 15.08 22.33 0.69
C ASN A 173 16.23 23.28 1.04
N LYS A 174 17.38 22.75 1.49
CA LYS A 174 18.58 23.58 1.75
C LYS A 174 19.06 24.29 0.49
N LEU A 175 19.05 23.61 -0.66
CA LEU A 175 19.39 24.21 -1.95
C LEU A 175 18.42 25.35 -2.31
N ALA A 176 17.12 25.13 -2.12
CA ALA A 176 16.08 26.12 -2.39
C ALA A 176 16.24 27.36 -1.49
N ASP A 177 16.44 27.15 -0.19
CA ASP A 177 16.60 28.24 0.78
C ASP A 177 17.86 29.05 0.48
N SER A 178 18.96 28.39 0.11
CA SER A 178 20.20 29.06 -0.29
C SER A 178 20.03 29.86 -1.60
N ALA A 179 19.29 29.31 -2.57
CA ALA A 179 18.98 30.01 -3.82
C ALA A 179 18.16 31.28 -3.56
N GLN A 180 17.17 31.19 -2.67
CA GLN A 180 16.34 32.33 -2.26
C GLN A 180 17.17 33.41 -1.55
N GLU A 181 18.06 33.01 -0.63
CA GLU A 181 18.94 33.94 0.08
C GLU A 181 19.87 34.70 -0.90
N GLU A 182 20.41 34.03 -1.93
CA GLU A 182 21.23 34.69 -2.94
C GLU A 182 20.43 35.71 -3.76
N LEU A 183 19.18 35.39 -4.12
CA LEU A 183 18.28 36.33 -4.81
C LEU A 183 17.96 37.55 -3.96
N ASP A 184 17.65 37.36 -2.68
CA ASP A 184 17.35 38.43 -1.73
C ASP A 184 18.55 39.38 -1.53
N ASN A 185 19.77 38.83 -1.63
CA ASN A 185 21.02 39.59 -1.59
C ASN A 185 21.41 40.23 -2.94
N GLY A 186 20.54 40.15 -3.96
CA GLY A 186 20.69 40.84 -5.23
C GLY A 186 21.42 40.06 -6.32
N ALA A 187 21.59 38.74 -6.17
CA ALA A 187 22.09 37.92 -7.27
C ALA A 187 21.11 37.92 -8.44
N SER A 188 21.63 37.82 -9.67
CA SER A 188 20.78 37.69 -10.86
C SER A 188 20.13 36.31 -10.90
N MET A 189 18.87 36.25 -11.30
CA MET A 189 18.13 34.99 -11.51
C MET A 189 18.89 33.99 -12.40
N GLU A 190 19.53 34.47 -13.47
CA GLU A 190 20.31 33.61 -14.38
C GLU A 190 21.49 32.91 -13.68
N SER A 191 22.25 33.63 -12.86
CA SER A 191 23.35 33.05 -12.08
C SER A 191 22.86 32.05 -11.05
N VAL A 192 21.73 32.32 -10.39
CA VAL A 192 21.14 31.42 -9.38
C VAL A 192 20.61 30.15 -10.05
N ILE A 193 19.88 30.28 -11.16
CA ILE A 193 19.37 29.12 -11.91
C ILE A 193 20.52 28.23 -12.37
N ASN A 194 21.56 28.78 -13.04
CA ASN A 194 22.67 27.96 -13.54
C ASN A 194 23.37 27.20 -12.40
N LYS A 195 23.58 27.86 -11.26
CA LYS A 195 24.28 27.25 -10.12
C LYS A 195 23.46 26.18 -9.41
N TYR A 196 22.16 26.42 -9.19
CA TYR A 196 21.32 25.54 -8.39
C TYR A 196 20.63 24.44 -9.20
N SER A 197 20.47 24.60 -10.52
CA SER A 197 20.07 23.51 -11.41
C SER A 197 21.13 22.41 -11.45
N GLU A 198 22.41 22.75 -11.66
CA GLU A 198 23.51 21.76 -11.65
C GLU A 198 23.59 21.00 -10.32
N LYS A 199 23.39 21.69 -9.19
CA LYS A 199 23.37 21.07 -7.86
C LYS A 199 22.17 20.15 -7.65
N ALA A 200 20.99 20.55 -8.11
CA ALA A 200 19.79 19.74 -8.03
C ALA A 200 19.90 18.49 -8.91
N GLU A 201 20.44 18.62 -10.13
CA GLU A 201 20.72 17.48 -11.03
C GLU A 201 21.74 16.51 -10.40
N THR A 202 22.76 17.04 -9.74
CA THR A 202 23.75 16.21 -9.02
C THR A 202 23.09 15.46 -7.86
N LEU A 203 22.32 16.15 -7.03
CA LEU A 203 21.59 15.54 -5.91
C LEU A 203 20.61 14.47 -6.41
N GLU A 204 19.88 14.73 -7.49
CA GLU A 204 18.96 13.78 -8.11
C GLU A 204 19.71 12.53 -8.58
N ALA A 205 20.82 12.67 -9.30
CA ALA A 205 21.62 11.54 -9.76
C ALA A 205 22.22 10.72 -8.59
N GLU A 206 22.71 11.38 -7.53
CA GLU A 206 23.22 10.71 -6.33
C GLU A 206 22.11 9.99 -5.56
N THR A 207 20.89 10.54 -5.55
CA THR A 207 19.72 9.89 -4.93
C THR A 207 19.27 8.70 -5.78
N ASP A 208 19.24 8.83 -7.10
CA ASP A 208 18.90 7.75 -8.04
C ASP A 208 19.89 6.58 -7.89
N GLU A 209 21.20 6.86 -7.78
CA GLU A 209 22.22 5.83 -7.61
C GLU A 209 22.05 5.08 -6.28
N GLN A 210 21.77 5.79 -5.18
CA GLN A 210 21.50 5.17 -3.89
C GLN A 210 20.22 4.35 -3.88
N PHE A 211 19.14 4.88 -4.47
CA PHE A 211 17.87 4.16 -4.61
C PHE A 211 18.10 2.84 -5.36
N ASN A 212 18.75 2.90 -6.51
CA ASN A 212 19.06 1.72 -7.32
C ASN A 212 19.93 0.71 -6.55
N SER A 213 20.86 1.16 -5.69
CA SER A 213 21.65 0.25 -4.86
C SER A 213 20.76 -0.52 -3.88
N ILE A 214 19.93 0.19 -3.11
CA ILE A 214 19.03 -0.41 -2.12
C ILE A 214 18.00 -1.33 -2.81
N TYR A 215 17.46 -0.90 -3.94
CA TYR A 215 16.50 -1.66 -4.74
C TYR A 215 17.08 -2.98 -5.27
N ASN A 216 18.31 -2.95 -5.78
CA ASN A 216 18.98 -4.18 -6.25
C ASN A 216 19.30 -5.14 -5.10
N GLU A 217 19.59 -4.63 -3.89
CA GLU A 217 19.77 -5.46 -2.70
C GLU A 217 18.46 -6.12 -2.27
N LEU A 218 17.35 -5.37 -2.27
CA LEU A 218 16.01 -5.90 -2.02
C LEU A 218 15.64 -7.02 -3.01
N VAL A 219 15.79 -6.78 -4.32
CA VAL A 219 15.50 -7.77 -5.36
C VAL A 219 16.32 -9.05 -5.14
N ALA A 220 17.61 -8.91 -4.85
CA ALA A 220 18.47 -10.07 -4.62
C ALA A 220 18.03 -10.89 -3.39
N GLU A 221 17.64 -10.23 -2.29
CA GLU A 221 17.16 -10.91 -1.08
C GLU A 221 15.79 -11.57 -1.29
N LEU A 222 14.90 -10.94 -2.07
CA LEU A 222 13.62 -11.54 -2.47
C LEU A 222 13.83 -12.83 -3.28
N GLU A 223 14.70 -12.78 -4.31
CA GLU A 223 15.01 -13.96 -5.14
C GLU A 223 15.68 -15.08 -4.33
N GLU A 224 16.57 -14.74 -3.38
CA GLU A 224 17.23 -15.71 -2.49
C GLU A 224 16.22 -16.47 -1.61
N ASN A 225 15.12 -15.82 -1.24
CA ASN A 225 14.04 -16.38 -0.41
C ASN A 225 12.81 -16.83 -1.23
N GLY A 226 12.94 -16.99 -2.55
CA GLY A 226 11.91 -17.60 -3.40
C GLY A 226 10.77 -16.66 -3.83
N TYR A 227 10.89 -15.35 -3.60
CA TYR A 227 9.95 -14.32 -4.06
C TYR A 227 10.32 -13.82 -5.47
N SER A 228 9.43 -13.03 -6.08
CA SER A 228 9.58 -12.50 -7.43
C SER A 228 10.18 -11.09 -7.40
N GLU A 229 10.93 -10.71 -8.44
CA GLU A 229 11.39 -9.31 -8.64
C GLU A 229 10.21 -8.33 -8.64
N SER A 230 9.04 -8.76 -9.13
CA SER A 230 7.81 -7.96 -9.11
C SER A 230 7.29 -7.62 -7.70
N ASP A 231 7.79 -8.29 -6.66
CA ASP A 231 7.47 -7.94 -5.27
C ASP A 231 8.28 -6.72 -4.79
N ALA A 232 9.35 -6.35 -5.49
CA ALA A 232 10.14 -5.13 -5.27
C ALA A 232 9.65 -3.94 -6.10
N GLU A 233 8.96 -4.19 -7.22
CA GLU A 233 8.37 -3.15 -8.06
C GLU A 233 7.78 -2.01 -7.20
N PRO A 234 6.95 -2.23 -6.13
CA PRO A 234 6.38 -1.23 -5.18
C PRO A 234 7.24 -0.07 -4.72
N PHE A 235 8.53 -0.30 -4.62
CA PHE A 235 9.46 0.71 -4.15
C PHE A 235 9.90 1.65 -5.28
N GLU A 236 9.89 1.19 -6.54
CA GLU A 236 10.30 1.97 -7.71
C GLU A 236 9.24 3.00 -8.16
N GLU A 237 7.96 2.65 -8.26
CA GLU A 237 6.94 3.65 -8.59
C GLU A 237 6.73 4.65 -7.46
N GLU A 238 6.81 4.22 -6.19
CA GLU A 238 6.74 5.16 -5.06
C GLU A 238 7.88 6.19 -5.14
N TYR A 239 9.11 5.72 -5.38
CA TYR A 239 10.26 6.58 -5.55
C TYR A 239 10.10 7.58 -6.71
N GLU A 240 9.65 7.12 -7.87
CA GLU A 240 9.44 7.97 -9.05
C GLU A 240 8.26 8.95 -8.86
N GLU A 241 7.20 8.54 -8.14
CA GLU A 241 6.10 9.43 -7.73
C GLU A 241 6.61 10.53 -6.80
N GLU A 242 7.37 10.18 -5.75
CA GLU A 242 7.90 11.16 -4.80
C GLU A 242 8.95 12.06 -5.43
N LYS A 243 9.78 11.56 -6.36
CA LYS A 243 10.66 12.38 -7.19
C LYS A 243 9.87 13.44 -7.98
N SER A 244 8.75 13.04 -8.59
CA SER A 244 7.86 13.96 -9.30
C SER A 244 7.19 14.98 -8.36
N ASN A 245 6.70 14.53 -7.19
CA ASN A 245 6.06 15.38 -6.18
C ASN A 245 7.02 16.46 -5.65
N ARG A 246 8.24 16.06 -5.29
CA ARG A 246 9.31 16.97 -4.83
C ARG A 246 9.60 18.08 -5.84
N LYS A 247 9.70 17.72 -7.12
CA LYS A 247 9.91 18.68 -8.21
C LYS A 247 8.74 19.67 -8.33
N SER A 248 7.51 19.19 -8.18
CA SER A 248 6.30 20.03 -8.20
C SER A 248 6.28 21.02 -7.04
N GLU A 249 6.55 20.56 -5.81
CA GLU A 249 6.59 21.41 -4.62
C GLU A 249 7.69 22.47 -4.69
N LEU A 250 8.86 22.11 -5.23
CA LEU A 250 9.94 23.06 -5.45
C LEU A 250 9.53 24.17 -6.42
N ILE A 251 8.89 23.83 -7.54
CA ILE A 251 8.41 24.82 -8.52
C ILE A 251 7.43 25.80 -7.86
N LYS A 252 6.51 25.32 -7.02
CA LYS A 252 5.52 26.17 -6.32
C LYS A 252 6.16 27.22 -5.41
N ARG A 253 7.36 26.97 -4.88
CA ARG A 253 8.07 27.95 -4.03
C ARG A 253 8.58 29.17 -4.79
N PHE A 254 8.80 29.05 -6.10
CA PHE A 254 9.38 30.11 -6.93
C PHE A 254 8.37 30.79 -7.88
N LEU A 255 7.08 30.40 -7.82
CA LEU A 255 5.97 31.00 -8.58
C LEU A 255 5.17 31.99 -7.73
#